data_AF-X1CTF9-F1
#
_entry.id   AF-X1CTF9-F1
#
_cell.length_a   1.000
_cell.length_b   1.000
_cell.length_c   1.000
_cell.angle_alpha   90.00
_cell.angle_beta   90.00
_cell.angle_gamma   90.00
#
_symmetry.space_group_name_H-M   'P 1'
#
loop_
_entity.id
_entity.type
_entity.pdbx_description
1 polymer ?
#
loop_
_entity_poly.entity_id
_entity_poly.type
_entity_poly.pdbx_seq_one_letter_code
_entity_poly.pdbx_strand_id
1 'polypeptide(L)' 'ATAVSTKCVLYGNFKEAVIIGDRIGIDIFVSPHRYFDEDVLGVRAVSRYDINVHEPGTAGAAGAFVAFSTGSAT' A
#
# COMPACT_ATOMS: atom_id res chain seq x y z
N ALA A 1 19.16 13.72 16.42
CA ALA A 1 18.30 12.55 16.14
C ALA A 1 19.03 11.68 15.13
N THR A 2 19.32 10.42 15.48
CA THR A 2 20.11 9.50 14.65
C THR A 2 19.17 8.73 13.73
N ALA A 3 19.08 9.15 12.47
CA ALA A 3 18.31 8.45 11.43
C ALA A 3 19.26 7.52 10.65
N VAL A 4 19.71 6.43 11.28
CA VAL A 4 20.56 5.43 10.63
C VAL A 4 19.68 4.54 9.74
N SER A 5 20.13 4.29 8.50
CA SER A 5 19.50 3.37 7.54
C SER A 5 18.04 3.68 7.18
N THR A 6 17.61 4.92 7.37
CA THR A 6 16.24 5.34 7.03
C THR A 6 16.10 5.44 5.52
N LYS A 7 15.08 4.79 4.94
CA LYS A 7 14.77 4.90 3.51
C LYS A 7 14.06 6.22 3.26
N CYS A 8 14.69 7.13 2.51
CA CYS A 8 14.15 8.47 2.27
C CYS A 8 13.35 8.54 0.97
N VAL A 9 13.86 7.91 -0.09
CA VAL A 9 13.25 7.97 -1.42
C VAL A 9 13.45 6.63 -2.14
N LEU A 10 12.43 6.22 -2.90
CA LEU A 10 12.46 5.05 -3.78
C LEU A 10 12.59 5.53 -5.22
N TYR A 11 13.52 4.95 -5.97
CA TYR A 11 13.77 5.24 -7.38
C TYR A 11 13.63 3.96 -8.20
N GLY A 12 12.98 4.02 -9.36
CA GLY A 12 12.84 2.86 -10.24
C GLY A 12 11.61 2.93 -11.12
N ASN A 13 11.36 1.84 -11.86
CA ASN A 13 10.16 1.70 -12.67
C ASN A 13 9.03 1.07 -11.85
N PHE A 14 8.20 1.89 -11.22
CA PHE A 14 7.11 1.40 -10.38
C PHE A 14 6.06 0.59 -11.15
N LYS A 15 5.93 0.80 -12.45
CA LYS A 15 5.02 0.03 -13.30
C LYS A 15 5.40 -1.45 -13.38
N GLU A 16 6.69 -1.75 -13.26
CA GLU A 16 7.22 -3.12 -13.26
C GLU A 16 7.51 -3.63 -11.83
N ALA A 17 7.65 -2.72 -10.86
CA ALA A 17 7.94 -3.05 -9.48
C ALA A 17 6.72 -3.44 -8.65
N VAL A 18 5.54 -2.87 -8.93
CA VAL A 18 4.34 -3.13 -8.13
C VAL A 18 3.18 -3.57 -9.01
N ILE A 19 2.58 -4.70 -8.63
CA ILE A 19 1.30 -5.14 -9.17
C ILE A 19 0.26 -4.77 -8.13
N ILE A 20 -0.53 -3.75 -8.45
CA ILE A 20 -1.70 -3.36 -7.65
C ILE A 20 -2.90 -4.05 -8.28
N GLY A 21 -3.37 -5.10 -7.61
CA GLY A 21 -4.56 -5.83 -8.01
C GLY A 21 -5.78 -5.38 -7.21
N ASP A 22 -6.92 -5.29 -7.89
CA ASP A 22 -8.22 -5.27 -7.23
C ASP A 22 -8.71 -6.71 -7.08
N ARG A 23 -8.84 -7.20 -5.84
CA ARG A 23 -9.29 -8.57 -5.54
C ARG A 23 -10.79 -8.62 -5.31
N ILE A 24 -11.35 -7.58 -4.72
CA ILE A 24 -12.77 -7.42 -4.49
C ILE A 24 -13.09 -5.96 -4.79
N GLY A 25 -13.75 -5.77 -5.93
CA GLY A 25 -14.26 -4.47 -6.33
C GLY A 25 -15.14 -3.86 -5.25
N ILE A 26 -15.31 -2.54 -5.30
CA ILE A 26 -16.05 -1.80 -4.29
C ILE A 26 -17.51 -2.27 -4.33
N ASP A 27 -17.92 -3.03 -3.31
CA ASP A 27 -19.30 -3.45 -3.13
C ASP A 27 -19.93 -2.65 -1.98
N ILE A 28 -21.03 -1.98 -2.28
CA ILE A 28 -21.70 -1.04 -1.40
C ILE A 28 -23.07 -1.62 -1.05
N PHE A 29 -23.17 -2.12 0.18
CA PHE A 29 -24.43 -2.62 0.72
C PHE A 29 -25.11 -1.52 1.51
N VAL A 30 -26.28 -1.11 1.04
CA VAL A 30 -27.18 -0.19 1.74
C VAL A 30 -28.21 -1.03 2.50
N SER A 31 -28.23 -0.95 3.83
CA SER A 31 -29.20 -1.65 4.66
C SER A 31 -30.08 -0.64 5.42
N PRO A 32 -31.38 -0.55 5.08
CA PRO A 32 -32.33 0.23 5.86
C PRO A 32 -32.76 -0.49 7.16
N HIS A 33 -32.43 -1.78 7.31
CA HIS A 33 -32.92 -2.60 8.44
C HIS A 33 -32.03 -2.54 9.67
N ARG A 34 -30.77 -2.09 9.56
CA ARG A 34 -29.82 -2.12 10.68
C ARG A 34 -29.94 -0.96 11.67
N TYR A 35 -30.64 0.12 11.28
CA TYR A 35 -30.84 1.34 12.07
C TYR A 35 -32.29 1.86 11.98
N PHE A 36 -33.26 0.95 11.95
CA PHE A 36 -34.67 1.30 11.79
C PHE A 36 -35.24 2.07 12.99
N ASP A 37 -34.69 1.84 14.20
CA ASP A 37 -35.09 2.58 15.42
C ASP A 37 -34.51 4.00 15.52
N GLU A 38 -33.45 4.30 14.76
CA GLU A 38 -32.74 5.59 14.79
C GLU A 38 -32.96 6.42 13.51
N ASP A 39 -33.77 5.93 12.57
CA ASP A 39 -34.06 6.56 11.27
C ASP A 39 -32.78 6.86 10.45
N VAL A 40 -31.76 6.00 10.56
CA VAL A 40 -30.46 6.19 9.89
C VAL A 40 -30.26 5.17 8.76
N LEU A 41 -29.63 5.61 7.65
CA LEU A 41 -29.22 4.72 6.57
C LEU A 41 -27.82 4.15 6.85
N GLY A 42 -27.73 2.84 7.09
CA GLY A 42 -26.45 2.15 7.23
C GLY A 42 -25.86 1.81 5.86
N VAL A 43 -24.67 2.31 5.56
CA VAL A 43 -23.90 1.96 4.35
C VAL A 43 -22.66 1.17 4.72
N ARG A 44 -22.51 -0.04 4.17
CA ARG A 44 -21.30 -0.87 4.31
C ARG A 44 -20.61 -1.00 2.97
N ALA A 45 -19.43 -0.39 2.86
CA ALA A 45 -18.54 -0.61 1.73
C ALA A 45 -17.47 -1.65 2.10
N VAL A 46 -17.25 -2.63 1.22
CA VAL A 46 -16.14 -3.58 1.33
C VAL A 46 -15.28 -3.43 0.09
N SER A 47 -13.99 -3.19 0.29
CA SER A 47 -12.99 -3.23 -0.78
C SER A 47 -11.75 -3.94 -0.25
N ARG A 48 -11.10 -4.73 -1.11
CA ARG A 48 -9.84 -5.38 -0.78
C ARG A 48 -8.86 -5.21 -1.93
N TYR A 49 -7.77 -4.53 -1.61
CA TYR A 49 -6.63 -4.35 -2.50
C TYR A 49 -5.56 -5.38 -2.16
N ASP A 50 -5.02 -6.05 -3.18
CA ASP A 50 -3.82 -6.85 -3.04
C ASP A 50 -2.66 -6.08 -3.69
N ILE A 51 -1.58 -5.87 -2.93
CA ILE A 51 -0.39 -5.17 -3.41
C ILE A 51 0.77 -6.17 -3.35
N ASN A 52 1.31 -6.53 -4.51
CA ASN A 52 2.51 -7.35 -4.59
C ASN A 52 3.68 -6.50 -5.11
N VAL A 53 4.77 -6.45 -4.34
CA VAL A 53 5.95 -5.63 -4.62
C VAL A 53 7.12 -6.57 -4.92
N HIS A 54 7.73 -6.43 -6.10
CA HIS A 54 8.95 -7.16 -6.45
C HIS A 54 10.14 -6.70 -5.59
N GLU A 55 11.16 -7.54 -5.45
CA GLU A 55 12.30 -7.23 -4.57
C GLU A 55 13.08 -5.96 -5.02
N PRO A 56 13.53 -5.10 -4.08
CA PRO A 56 14.33 -3.90 -4.37
C PRO A 56 15.77 -4.20 -4.86
N GLY A 57 16.14 -5.48 -4.92
CA GLY A 57 17.51 -5.89 -5.23
C GLY A 57 18.47 -5.72 -4.04
N THR A 58 19.74 -6.01 -4.29
CA THR A 58 20.81 -6.04 -3.29
C THR A 58 21.85 -4.95 -3.57
N ALA A 59 22.81 -4.77 -2.66
CA ALA A 59 23.88 -3.77 -2.80
C ALA A 59 24.74 -3.94 -4.08
N GLY A 60 24.75 -5.13 -4.69
CA GLY A 60 25.50 -5.42 -5.92
C GLY A 60 24.64 -5.62 -7.18
N ALA A 61 23.31 -5.67 -7.05
CA ALA A 61 22.41 -5.89 -8.18
C ALA A 61 21.10 -5.12 -7.96
N ALA A 62 20.83 -4.14 -8.84
CA ALA A 62 19.62 -3.35 -8.78
C ALA A 62 18.38 -4.21 -9.12
N GLY A 63 17.35 -4.12 -8.28
CA GLY A 63 16.02 -4.68 -8.56
C GLY A 63 15.14 -3.71 -9.35
N ALA A 64 13.83 -3.98 -9.41
CA ALA A 64 12.87 -3.13 -10.13
C ALA A 64 12.77 -1.70 -9.55
N PHE A 65 13.16 -1.51 -8.29
CA PHE A 65 13.37 -0.23 -7.64
C PHE A 65 14.49 -0.30 -6.61
N VAL A 66 15.11 0.83 -6.29
CA VAL A 66 16.18 0.96 -5.31
C VAL A 66 15.83 2.07 -4.33
N ALA A 67 16.19 1.91 -3.05
CA ALA A 67 15.94 2.88 -2.01
C ALA A 67 17.22 3.68 -1.67
N PHE A 68 17.13 5.01 -1.68
CA PHE A 68 18.16 5.86 -1.10
C PHE A 68 18.03 5.83 0.43
N SER A 69 19.06 5.34 1.10
CA SER A 69 19.11 5.26 2.56
C SER A 69 20.13 6.22 3.14
N THR A 70 19.79 6.84 4.27
CA THR A 70 20.74 7.64 5.05
C THR A 70 21.90 6.79 5.53
N GLY A 71 23.12 7.29 5.31
CA GLY A 71 24.33 6.65 5.81
C GLY A 71 24.33 6.63 7.34
N SER A 72 24.79 5.52 7.91
CA SER A 72 25.18 5.51 9.32
C SER A 72 26.36 6.47 9.48
N ALA A 73 26.20 7.52 10.29
CA ALA A 73 27.34 8.31 10.72
C ALA A 73 28.21 7.43 11.62
N THR A 74 29.30 6.90 11.07
CA THR A 74 30.49 6.59 11.87
C THR A 74 31.22 7.90 12.13
#